data_AF-A0A7Y2C639-F1
#
_entry.id   AF-A0A7Y2C639-F1
#
_cell.length_a   1.000
_cell.length_b   1.000
_cell.length_c   1.000
_cell.angle_alpha   90.00
_cell.angle_beta   90.00
_cell.angle_gamma   90.00
#
_symmetry.space_group_name_H-M   'P 1'
#
loop_
_entity.id
_entity.type
_entity.pdbx_description
1 polymer ?
#
loop_
_entity_poly.entity_id
_entity_poly.type
_entity_poly.pdbx_seq_one_letter_code
_entity_poly.pdbx_strand_id
1 'polypeptide(L)' 'CRLVYALLPRESLEAQVQDRARRLAEKRLSAISHNMALEDQRVIEEDEQAQLERMIENLVNAPGSKLWNE' A
#
# COMPACT_ATOMS: atom_id res chain seq x y z
N CYS A 1 26.15 14.01 24.52
CA CYS A 1 25.78 13.92 23.08
C CYS A 1 25.23 12.52 22.79
N ARG A 2 24.26 12.39 21.87
CA ARG A 2 23.69 11.09 21.45
C ARG A 2 23.89 10.94 19.94
N LEU A 3 24.56 9.87 19.52
CA LEU A 3 24.69 9.50 18.11
C LEU A 3 23.52 8.58 17.73
N VAL A 4 22.88 8.86 16.60
CA VAL A 4 21.85 8.01 15.99
C VAL A 4 22.29 7.69 14.57
N TYR A 5 22.22 6.42 14.20
CA TYR A 5 22.52 5.94 12.86
C TYR A 5 21.41 4.99 12.40
N ALA A 6 21.22 4.90 11.09
CA ALA A 6 20.29 3.98 10.46
C ALA A 6 20.97 3.30 9.27
N LEU A 7 20.63 2.03 9.05
CA LEU A 7 21.03 1.32 7.83
C LEU A 7 19.94 1.55 6.79
N LEU A 8 20.34 2.14 5.67
CA LEU A 8 19.46 2.37 4.54
C LEU A 8 19.71 1.31 3.47
N PRO A 9 18.65 0.83 2.82
CA PRO A 9 18.76 -0.01 1.65
C PRO A 9 19.46 0.74 0.50
N ARG A 10 20.00 -0.01 -0.46
CA ARG A 10 20.71 0.58 -1.62
C ARG A 10 19.78 1.23 -2.64
N GLU A 11 18.49 0.90 -2.57
CA GLU A 11 17.44 1.52 -3.37
C GLU A 11 17.02 2.87 -2.78
N SER A 12 16.41 3.73 -3.61
CA SER A 12 16.01 5.06 -3.17
C SER A 12 14.87 4.98 -2.14
N LEU A 13 14.78 5.99 -1.27
CA LEU A 13 13.72 6.08 -0.28
C LEU A 13 12.33 6.15 -0.94
N GLU A 14 12.23 6.82 -2.08
CA GLU A 14 10.99 6.90 -2.86
C GLU A 14 10.57 5.52 -3.36
N ALA A 15 11.51 4.73 -3.87
CA ALA A 15 11.25 3.36 -4.30
C ALA A 15 10.75 2.49 -3.12
N GLN A 16 11.34 2.65 -1.93
CA GLN A 16 10.89 1.95 -0.73
C GLN A 16 9.46 2.30 -0.33
N VAL A 17 9.13 3.61 -0.35
CA VAL A 17 7.81 4.11 0.00
C VAL A 17 6.77 3.59 -0.98
N GLN A 18 7.06 3.65 -2.27
CA GLN A 18 6.18 3.15 -3.34
C GLN A 18 5.93 1.64 -3.21
N ASP A 19 6.99 0.86 -3.01
CA ASP A 19 6.90 -0.60 -2.89
C ASP A 19 6.12 -1.02 -1.62
N ARG A 20 6.33 -0.30 -0.52
CA ARG A 20 5.52 -0.52 0.69
C ARG A 20 4.05 -0.15 0.49
N ALA A 21 3.76 0.98 -0.15
CA ALA A 21 2.40 1.42 -0.44
C ALA A 21 1.66 0.39 -1.31
N ARG A 22 2.34 -0.16 -2.34
CA ARG A 22 1.84 -1.26 -3.17
C ARG A 22 1.48 -2.49 -2.33
N ARG A 23 2.43 -3.03 -1.56
CA ARG A 23 2.19 -4.22 -0.72
C ARG A 23 1.02 -4.03 0.25
N LEU A 24 0.92 -2.84 0.85
CA LEU A 24 -0.15 -2.49 1.77
C LEU A 24 -1.51 -2.41 1.06
N ALA A 25 -1.56 -1.79 -0.12
CA ALA A 25 -2.76 -1.70 -0.93
C ALA A 25 -3.24 -3.09 -1.38
N GLU A 26 -2.34 -3.96 -1.87
CA GLU A 26 -2.65 -5.34 -2.26
C GLU A 26 -3.21 -6.17 -1.09
N LYS A 27 -2.59 -6.05 0.10
CA LYS A 27 -3.06 -6.72 1.31
C LYS A 27 -4.47 -6.26 1.70
N ARG A 28 -4.77 -4.97 1.58
CA ARG A 28 -6.11 -4.43 1.86
C ARG A 28 -7.13 -4.85 0.81
N LEU A 29 -6.75 -4.79 -0.46
CA LEU A 29 -7.62 -5.17 -1.57
C LEU A 29 -7.97 -6.66 -1.52
N SER A 30 -7.00 -7.54 -1.23
CA SER A 30 -7.27 -8.98 -1.06
C SER A 30 -8.18 -9.29 0.13
N ALA A 31 -8.05 -8.58 1.25
CA ALA A 31 -8.99 -8.71 2.36
C ALA A 31 -10.43 -8.30 1.97
N ILE A 32 -10.57 -7.28 1.11
CA ILE A 32 -11.87 -6.81 0.61
C ILE A 32 -12.42 -7.79 -0.44
N SER A 33 -11.61 -8.27 -1.39
CA SER A 33 -12.06 -9.20 -2.45
C SER A 33 -12.51 -10.54 -1.88
N HIS A 34 -11.87 -11.05 -0.84
CA HIS A 34 -12.34 -12.22 -0.10
C HIS A 34 -13.73 -12.01 0.51
N ASN A 35 -14.08 -10.79 0.90
CA ASN A 35 -15.40 -10.45 1.43
C ASN A 35 -16.43 -10.23 0.29
N MET A 36 -16.04 -9.56 -0.80
CA MET A 36 -16.92 -9.32 -1.96
C MET A 36 -17.26 -10.59 -2.75
N ALA A 37 -16.36 -11.57 -2.79
CA ALA A 37 -16.62 -12.87 -3.41
C ALA A 37 -17.71 -13.67 -2.69
N LEU A 38 -17.93 -13.44 -1.39
CA LEU A 38 -19.00 -14.05 -0.61
C LEU A 38 -20.36 -13.37 -0.85
N GLU A 39 -20.37 -12.15 -1.39
CA GLU A 39 -21.56 -11.30 -1.60
C GLU A 39 -22.03 -11.27 -3.07
N ASP A 40 -21.46 -12.12 -3.95
CA ASP A 40 -21.71 -12.19 -5.41
C ASP A 40 -21.59 -10.83 -6.14
N GLN A 41 -20.74 -9.94 -5.63
CA GLN A 41 -20.46 -8.63 -6.20
C GLN A 41 -19.04 -8.60 -6.79
N ARG A 42 -18.80 -9.43 -7.81
CA ARG A 42 -17.51 -9.42 -8.50
C ARG A 42 -17.32 -8.12 -9.28
N VAL A 43 -16.23 -7.42 -8.97
CA VAL A 43 -15.75 -6.24 -9.70
C VAL A 43 -14.97 -6.73 -10.93
N ILE A 44 -15.05 -5.99 -12.05
CA ILE A 44 -14.29 -6.31 -13.28
C ILE A 44 -12.80 -6.10 -12.98
N GLU A 45 -11.90 -6.96 -13.48
CA GLU A 45 -10.46 -6.93 -13.17
C GLU A 45 -9.81 -5.55 -13.44
N GLU A 46 -10.30 -4.84 -14.46
CA GLU A 46 -9.85 -3.48 -14.83
C GLU A 46 -10.18 -2.44 -13.75
N ASP A 47 -11.35 -2.57 -13.12
CA ASP A 47 -11.78 -1.71 -12.02
C ASP A 47 -11.00 -2.01 -10.73
N GLU A 48 -10.60 -3.27 -10.52
CA GLU A 48 -9.74 -3.66 -9.39
C GLU A 48 -8.33 -3.06 -9.51
N GLN A 49 -7.76 -3.05 -10.72
CA GLN A 49 -6.46 -2.40 -10.98
C GLN A 49 -6.53 -0.89 -10.76
N ALA A 50 -7.56 -0.22 -11.30
CA ALA A 50 -7.77 1.21 -11.09
C ALA A 50 -8.01 1.55 -9.60
N GLN A 51 -8.65 0.65 -8.85
CA GLN A 51 -8.82 0.80 -7.41
C GLN A 51 -7.50 0.61 -6.65
N LEU A 52 -6.66 -0.34 -7.07
CA LEU A 52 -5.34 -0.56 -6.50
C LEU A 52 -4.44 0.66 -6.67
N GLU A 53 -4.37 1.22 -7.87
CA GLU A 53 -3.56 2.40 -8.18
C GLU A 53 -3.99 3.60 -7.33
N ARG A 54 -5.30 3.87 -7.25
CA ARG A 54 -5.85 4.92 -6.38
C ARG A 54 -5.50 4.69 -4.90
N MET A 55 -5.50 3.45 -4.42
CA MET A 55 -5.09 3.15 -3.05
C MET A 55 -3.60 3.43 -2.82
N ILE A 56 -2.74 3.09 -3.79
CA ILE A 56 -1.30 3.35 -3.72
C ILE A 56 -1.04 4.86 -3.64
N GLU A 57 -1.63 5.65 -4.55
CA GLU A 57 -1.46 7.11 -4.55
C GLU A 57 -1.93 7.73 -3.24
N ASN A 58 -3.07 7.29 -2.71
CA ASN A 58 -3.58 7.77 -1.43
C ASN A 58 -2.65 7.43 -0.27
N LEU A 59 -2.01 6.25 -0.28
CA LEU A 59 -1.06 5.84 0.76
C LEU A 59 0.26 6.60 0.69
N VAL A 60 0.75 6.88 -0.51
CA VAL A 60 1.98 7.66 -0.73
C VAL A 60 1.78 9.12 -0.34
N ASN A 61 0.64 9.71 -0.68
CA ASN A 61 0.34 11.11 -0.41
C ASN A 61 -0.27 11.36 0.99
N ALA A 62 -0.60 10.30 1.73
CA ALA A 62 -1.16 10.43 3.07
C ALA A 62 -0.14 11.05 4.04
N PRO A 63 -0.54 12.05 4.85
CA PRO A 63 0.34 12.59 5.88
C PRO A 63 0.63 11.54 6.97
N GLY A 64 1.91 11.29 7.22
CA GLY A 64 2.41 10.61 8.42
C GLY A 64 2.40 9.07 8.39
N SER A 65 2.44 8.50 9.60
CA SER A 65 2.77 7.10 9.91
C SER A 65 1.75 6.05 9.47
N LYS A 66 0.69 6.40 8.72
CA LYS A 66 -0.31 5.43 8.26
C LYS A 66 0.26 4.33 7.37
N LEU A 67 1.32 4.64 6.63
CA LEU A 67 2.08 3.65 5.87
C LEU A 67 2.84 2.67 6.79
N TRP A 68 3.17 3.10 8.01
CA TRP A 68 4.09 2.42 8.92
C TRP A 68 3.44 1.86 10.19
N ASN A 69 2.18 2.21 10.50
CA ASN A 69 1.43 1.86 11.71
C ASN A 69 0.55 0.60 11.57
N GLU A 70 1.03 -0.44 10.89
CA GLU A 70 0.37 -1.76 10.91
C GLU A 70 0.85 -2.61 12.09
#